data_AF-A0A0P9SLA0-F1
#
_entry.id   AF-A0A0P9SLA0-F1
#
_cell.length_a   1.000
_cell.length_b   1.000
_cell.length_c   1.000
_cell.angle_alpha   90.00
_cell.angle_beta   90.00
_cell.angle_gamma   90.00
#
_symmetry.space_group_name_H-M   'P 1'
#
loop_
_entity.id
_entity.type
_entity.pdbx_description
1 polymer ?
#
loop_
_entity_poly.entity_id
_entity_poly.type
_entity_poly.pdbx_seq_one_letter_code
_entity_poly.pdbx_strand_id
1 'polypeptide(L)'
;MLLGTALLTLGIFVWYERRAAEPLLPMHLFTNKSAVLCWCTVFFTSFQAISLIVLMPLRYQTVTGGGADSAALHLLPLAIGMPMGAYFAGRRTAQTGRYKPLILTGALLMPIATLGMAFTPPQSLIAMSLFMVLTGIATGMQFPTSLVGTQNSVQPRDMGVATSTTNLFRSLGGAVGVALMSALLLAMLQHTGVGLLGSGALGGEGSSGNVLLDSLNAATGPALETLRAELALTFRNLLITSAAISLLGLAAAVAMPNTLLRGRD
;
A
#
# COMPACT_ATOMS: atom_id res chain seq x y z
N MET A 1 20.42 9.20 7.22
CA MET A 1 20.54 8.66 8.59
C MET A 1 19.43 7.65 8.93
N LEU A 2 18.16 7.94 8.63
CA LEU A 2 17.02 7.04 8.90
C LEU A 2 17.10 5.66 8.23
N LEU A 3 17.58 5.57 6.98
CA LEU A 3 17.78 4.27 6.30
C LEU A 3 18.89 3.44 6.97
N GLY A 4 19.95 4.10 7.44
CA GLY A 4 21.04 3.45 8.15
C GLY A 4 20.61 2.92 9.51
N THR A 5 19.80 3.69 10.25
CA THR A 5 19.22 3.22 11.51
C THR A 5 18.22 2.09 11.27
N ALA A 6 17.36 2.17 10.24
CA ALA A 6 16.42 1.10 9.91
C ALA A 6 17.14 -0.22 9.58
N LEU A 7 18.21 -0.17 8.78
CA LEU A 7 19.05 -1.33 8.45
C LEU A 7 19.77 -1.89 9.69
N LEU A 8 20.26 -1.01 10.58
CA LEU A 8 20.87 -1.41 11.85
C LEU A 8 19.86 -2.10 12.76
N THR A 9 18.67 -1.53 12.95
CA THR A 9 17.63 -2.12 13.80
C THR A 9 17.14 -3.45 13.23
N LEU A 10 17.01 -3.56 11.90
CA LEU A 10 16.69 -4.81 11.22
C LEU A 10 17.78 -5.87 11.44
N GLY A 11 19.05 -5.47 11.33
CA GLY A 11 20.20 -6.35 11.58
C GLY A 11 20.27 -6.85 13.03
N ILE A 12 20.03 -5.95 13.99
CA ILE A 12 19.96 -6.29 15.42
C ILE A 12 18.78 -7.22 15.70
N PHE A 13 17.62 -6.97 15.09
CA PHE A 13 16.44 -7.84 15.21
C PHE A 13 16.72 -9.25 14.68
N VAL A 14 17.30 -9.38 13.48
CA VAL A 14 17.67 -10.68 12.91
C VAL A 14 18.72 -11.39 13.76
N TRP A 15 19.70 -10.66 14.30
CA TRP A 15 20.73 -11.24 15.18
C TRP A 15 20.13 -11.74 16.49
N TYR A 16 19.21 -10.98 17.09
CA TYR A 16 18.54 -11.34 18.34
C TYR A 16 17.60 -12.54 18.15
N GLU A 17 16.79 -12.56 17.08
CA GLU A 17 15.92 -13.69 16.76
C GLU A 17 16.68 -14.99 16.55
N ARG A 18 17.83 -14.92 15.88
CA ARG A 18 18.66 -16.12 15.66
C ARG A 18 19.21 -16.73 16.95
N ARG A 19 19.18 -15.99 18.07
CA ARG A 19 19.68 -16.41 19.39
C ARG A 19 18.56 -16.68 20.41
N ALA A 20 17.31 -16.35 20.12
CA ALA A 20 16.19 -16.54 21.02
C ALA A 20 15.79 -18.02 21.11
N ALA A 21 15.50 -18.51 22.33
CA ALA A 21 15.04 -19.88 22.56
C ALA A 21 13.62 -20.12 22.00
N GLU A 22 12.80 -19.06 21.95
CA GLU A 22 11.49 -19.02 21.30
C GLU A 22 11.46 -17.83 20.31
N PRO A 23 11.96 -18.00 19.08
CA PRO A 23 11.98 -16.92 18.09
C PRO A 23 10.55 -16.57 17.65
N LEU A 24 10.24 -15.26 17.55
CA LEU A 24 8.94 -14.76 17.10
C LEU A 24 8.66 -15.12 15.63
N LEU A 25 9.71 -15.21 14.82
CA LEU A 25 9.73 -15.69 13.44
C LEU A 25 10.66 -16.91 13.35
N PRO A 26 10.11 -18.12 13.36
CA PRO A 26 10.87 -19.34 13.14
C PRO A 26 11.53 -19.27 11.76
N MET A 27 12.86 -19.16 11.75
CA MET A 27 13.64 -18.98 10.53
C MET A 27 13.43 -20.12 9.51
N HIS A 28 12.96 -21.29 9.95
CA HIS A 28 12.60 -22.40 9.07
C HIS A 28 11.43 -22.08 8.14
N LEU A 29 10.55 -21.14 8.51
CA LEU A 29 9.43 -20.71 7.66
C LEU A 29 9.91 -19.89 6.46
N PHE A 30 11.03 -19.16 6.59
CA PHE A 30 11.62 -18.41 5.47
C PHE A 30 12.27 -19.31 4.43
N THR A 31 12.54 -20.58 4.76
CA THR A 31 12.96 -21.58 3.76
C THR A 31 11.82 -21.93 2.80
N ASN A 32 10.56 -21.72 3.21
CA ASN A 32 9.40 -21.97 2.36
C ASN A 32 9.14 -20.80 1.41
N LYS A 33 9.54 -20.98 0.15
CA LYS A 33 9.38 -19.98 -0.92
C LYS A 33 7.93 -19.49 -1.07
N SER A 34 6.92 -20.35 -0.92
CA SER A 34 5.51 -19.95 -1.04
C SER A 34 5.09 -18.99 0.06
N ALA A 35 5.48 -19.26 1.31
CA ALA A 35 5.18 -18.38 2.45
C ALA A 35 5.86 -17.01 2.30
N VAL A 36 7.14 -17.00 1.93
CA VAL A 36 7.90 -15.77 1.70
C VAL A 36 7.28 -14.92 0.59
N LEU A 37 6.91 -15.53 -0.54
CA LEU A 37 6.28 -14.80 -1.63
C LEU A 37 4.90 -14.25 -1.25
N CYS A 38 4.12 -14.98 -0.44
CA CYS A 38 2.85 -14.47 0.11
C CYS A 38 3.07 -13.26 1.02
N TRP A 39 4.10 -13.30 1.88
CA TRP A 39 4.46 -12.16 2.73
C TRP A 39 4.95 -10.96 1.91
N CYS A 40 5.76 -11.17 0.88
CA CYS A 40 6.18 -10.11 -0.05
C CYS A 40 4.97 -9.46 -0.74
N THR A 41 4.03 -10.25 -1.24
CA THR A 41 2.79 -9.72 -1.83
C THR A 41 2.02 -8.88 -0.82
N VAL A 42 1.76 -9.41 0.39
CA VAL A 42 1.02 -8.69 1.44
C VAL A 42 1.71 -7.40 1.84
N PHE A 43 3.05 -7.39 1.90
CA PHE A 43 3.84 -6.20 2.17
C PHE A 43 3.58 -5.11 1.12
N PHE A 44 3.71 -5.43 -0.18
CA PHE A 44 3.49 -4.44 -1.25
C PHE A 44 2.03 -4.03 -1.39
N THR A 45 1.09 -4.95 -1.19
CA THR A 45 -0.34 -4.61 -1.13
C THR A 45 -0.63 -3.63 0.00
N SER A 46 -0.08 -3.87 1.19
CA SER A 46 -0.29 -2.99 2.35
C SER A 46 0.39 -1.64 2.18
N PHE A 47 1.61 -1.63 1.64
CA PHE A 47 2.32 -0.43 1.22
C PHE A 47 1.41 0.45 0.36
N GLN A 48 0.80 -0.14 -0.67
CA GLN A 48 -0.03 0.59 -1.60
C GLN A 48 -1.34 1.06 -0.95
N ALA A 49 -2.02 0.16 -0.23
CA ALA A 49 -3.31 0.44 0.39
C ALA A 49 -3.22 1.60 1.39
N ILE A 50 -2.26 1.55 2.33
CA ILE A 50 -2.13 2.59 3.35
C ILE A 50 -1.63 3.90 2.72
N SER A 51 -0.68 3.84 1.77
CA SER A 51 -0.22 5.04 1.04
C SER A 51 -1.37 5.77 0.35
N LEU A 52 -2.26 5.04 -0.33
CA LEU A 52 -3.41 5.64 -1.02
C LEU A 52 -4.45 6.17 -0.03
N ILE A 53 -4.71 5.46 1.07
CA ILE A 53 -5.64 5.92 2.12
C ILE A 53 -5.18 7.27 2.72
N VAL A 54 -3.87 7.47 2.87
CA VAL A 54 -3.32 8.73 3.40
C VAL A 54 -3.24 9.82 2.34
N LEU A 55 -2.78 9.49 1.13
CA LEU A 55 -2.44 10.49 0.10
C LEU A 55 -3.63 10.91 -0.76
N MET A 56 -4.67 10.09 -0.91
CA MET A 56 -5.83 10.44 -1.75
C MET A 56 -6.69 11.55 -1.13
N PRO A 57 -7.03 11.55 0.17
CA PRO A 57 -7.72 12.67 0.78
C PRO A 57 -6.88 13.94 0.71
N LEU A 58 -5.56 13.81 0.88
CA LEU A 58 -4.64 14.94 0.79
C LEU A 58 -4.62 15.52 -0.64
N ARG A 59 -4.53 14.69 -1.67
CA ARG A 59 -4.65 15.09 -3.07
C ARG A 59 -5.97 15.82 -3.34
N TYR A 60 -7.08 15.28 -2.84
CA TYR A 60 -8.39 15.90 -3.04
C TYR A 60 -8.42 17.30 -2.40
N GLN A 61 -8.11 17.42 -1.12
CA GLN A 61 -8.12 18.69 -0.38
C GLN A 61 -7.20 19.73 -1.03
N THR A 62 -5.98 19.34 -1.40
CA THR A 62 -4.97 20.27 -1.92
C THR A 62 -5.25 20.73 -3.34
N VAL A 63 -5.81 19.86 -4.20
CA VAL A 63 -6.04 20.19 -5.62
C VAL A 63 -7.42 20.81 -5.85
N THR A 64 -8.47 20.35 -5.16
CA THR A 64 -9.84 20.88 -5.35
C THR A 64 -10.18 22.00 -4.37
N GLY A 65 -9.42 22.16 -3.29
CA GLY A 65 -9.74 23.09 -2.20
C GLY A 65 -10.95 22.65 -1.36
N GLY A 66 -11.43 21.41 -1.53
CA GLY A 66 -12.55 20.87 -0.76
C GLY A 66 -12.19 20.57 0.70
N GLY A 67 -13.21 20.47 1.56
CA GLY A 67 -13.05 20.14 2.97
C GLY A 67 -12.64 18.69 3.23
N ALA A 68 -12.07 18.42 4.41
CA ALA A 68 -11.64 17.10 4.84
C ALA A 68 -12.79 16.08 4.92
N ASP A 69 -13.99 16.55 5.25
CA ASP A 69 -15.24 15.80 5.26
C ASP A 69 -15.57 15.25 3.87
N SER A 70 -15.54 16.09 2.85
CA SER A 70 -15.79 15.68 1.46
C SER A 70 -14.70 14.74 0.94
N ALA A 71 -13.43 14.99 1.30
CA ALA A 71 -12.30 14.15 0.93
C ALA A 71 -12.41 12.74 1.51
N ALA A 72 -12.90 12.61 2.75
CA ALA A 72 -13.13 11.32 3.39
C ALA A 72 -14.27 10.54 2.70
N LEU A 73 -15.32 11.21 2.23
CA LEU A 73 -16.39 10.56 1.47
C LEU A 73 -15.87 9.93 0.17
N HIS A 74 -14.84 10.51 -0.45
CA HIS A 74 -14.19 9.92 -1.63
C HIS A 74 -13.46 8.62 -1.32
N LEU A 75 -13.13 8.31 -0.05
CA LEU A 75 -12.56 7.02 0.34
C LEU A 75 -13.60 5.89 0.46
N LEU A 76 -14.90 6.21 0.53
CA LEU A 76 -15.96 5.21 0.66
C LEU A 76 -15.94 4.13 -0.45
N PRO A 77 -15.74 4.45 -1.74
CA PRO A 77 -15.69 3.45 -2.80
C PRO A 77 -14.54 2.43 -2.59
N LEU A 78 -13.40 2.88 -2.05
CA LEU A 78 -12.29 1.99 -1.68
C LEU A 78 -12.69 1.05 -0.53
N ALA A 79 -13.34 1.59 0.50
CA ALA A 79 -13.84 0.81 1.63
C ALA A 79 -14.90 -0.23 1.20
N ILE A 80 -15.72 0.07 0.20
CA ILE A 80 -16.72 -0.85 -0.38
C ILE A 80 -16.04 -1.92 -1.26
N GLY A 81 -15.02 -1.55 -2.03
CA GLY A 81 -14.31 -2.47 -2.92
C GLY A 81 -13.57 -3.59 -2.17
N MET A 82 -13.01 -3.29 -0.99
CA MET A 82 -12.27 -4.27 -0.17
C MET A 82 -13.07 -5.53 0.18
N PRO A 83 -14.24 -5.45 0.85
CA PRO A 83 -15.04 -6.63 1.17
C PRO A 83 -15.55 -7.35 -0.08
N MET A 84 -15.84 -6.64 -1.19
CA MET A 84 -16.22 -7.26 -2.46
C MET A 84 -15.09 -8.14 -3.01
N GLY A 85 -13.87 -7.61 -3.06
CA GLY A 85 -12.68 -8.35 -3.49
C GLY A 85 -12.40 -9.55 -2.58
N ALA A 86 -12.49 -9.36 -1.27
CA ALA A 86 -12.26 -10.40 -0.27
C ALA A 86 -13.29 -11.53 -0.37
N TYR A 87 -14.57 -11.19 -0.50
CA TYR A 87 -15.65 -12.15 -0.66
C TYR A 87 -15.49 -12.96 -1.95
N PHE A 88 -15.27 -12.28 -3.08
CA PHE A 88 -15.08 -12.95 -4.37
C PHE A 88 -13.84 -13.86 -4.34
N ALA A 89 -12.73 -13.37 -3.79
CA ALA A 89 -11.49 -14.12 -3.76
C ALA A 89 -11.57 -15.32 -2.81
N GLY A 90 -12.15 -15.15 -1.62
CA GLY A 90 -12.36 -16.24 -0.66
C GLY A 90 -13.26 -17.33 -1.25
N ARG A 91 -14.40 -16.93 -1.83
CA ARG A 91 -15.35 -17.88 -2.43
C ARG A 91 -14.77 -18.62 -3.63
N ARG A 92 -14.06 -17.93 -4.52
CA ARG A 92 -13.37 -18.56 -5.66
C ARG A 92 -12.27 -19.49 -5.20
N THR A 93 -11.46 -19.10 -4.21
CA THR A 93 -10.42 -19.96 -3.63
C THR A 93 -11.02 -21.23 -3.00
N ALA A 94 -12.13 -21.09 -2.29
CA ALA A 94 -12.88 -22.22 -1.71
C ALA A 94 -13.48 -23.15 -2.78
N GLN A 95 -13.80 -22.65 -3.97
CA GLN A 95 -14.30 -23.47 -5.07
C GLN A 95 -13.18 -24.14 -5.88
N THR A 96 -12.13 -23.40 -6.24
CA THR A 96 -11.08 -23.86 -7.16
C THR A 96 -9.93 -24.57 -6.45
N GLY A 97 -9.74 -24.32 -5.16
CA GLY A 97 -8.56 -24.77 -4.43
C GLY A 97 -7.27 -24.07 -4.83
N ARG A 98 -7.33 -22.99 -5.63
CA ARG A 98 -6.15 -22.29 -6.17
C ARG A 98 -6.17 -20.82 -5.73
N TYR A 99 -5.17 -20.42 -4.95
CA TYR A 99 -5.04 -19.05 -4.45
C TYR A 99 -4.21 -18.15 -5.38
N LYS A 100 -3.17 -18.69 -6.06
CA LYS A 100 -2.28 -17.90 -6.94
C LYS A 100 -3.02 -17.07 -8.01
N PRO A 101 -4.01 -17.60 -8.75
CA PRO A 101 -4.68 -16.81 -9.79
C PRO A 101 -5.36 -15.56 -9.24
N LEU A 102 -5.88 -15.61 -8.02
CA LEU A 102 -6.58 -14.47 -7.40
C LEU A 102 -5.61 -13.44 -6.83
N ILE A 103 -4.47 -13.90 -6.30
CA ILE A 103 -3.39 -13.01 -5.92
C ILE A 103 -2.86 -12.27 -7.15
N LEU A 104 -2.66 -12.99 -8.26
CA LEU A 104 -2.15 -12.43 -9.51
C LEU A 104 -3.12 -11.41 -10.13
N THR A 105 -4.42 -11.70 -10.15
CA THR A 105 -5.40 -10.74 -10.68
C THR A 105 -5.47 -9.48 -9.83
N GLY A 106 -5.44 -9.59 -8.50
CA GLY A 106 -5.32 -8.42 -7.61
C GLY A 106 -4.02 -7.64 -7.84
N ALA A 107 -2.91 -8.35 -8.02
CA ALA A 107 -1.59 -7.73 -8.23
C ALA A 107 -1.47 -7.02 -9.57
N LEU A 108 -2.18 -7.48 -10.60
CA LEU A 108 -2.25 -6.85 -11.91
C LEU A 108 -3.26 -5.69 -11.92
N LEU A 109 -4.36 -5.82 -11.19
CA LEU A 109 -5.37 -4.77 -11.08
C LEU A 109 -4.85 -3.53 -10.33
N MET A 110 -4.01 -3.72 -9.32
CA MET A 110 -3.47 -2.63 -8.50
C MET A 110 -2.71 -1.53 -9.29
N PRO A 111 -1.68 -1.84 -10.11
CA PRO A 111 -0.99 -0.84 -10.93
C PRO A 111 -1.92 -0.18 -11.94
N ILE A 112 -2.85 -0.94 -12.53
CA ILE A 112 -3.81 -0.42 -13.52
C ILE A 112 -4.75 0.61 -12.86
N ALA A 113 -5.29 0.29 -11.69
CA ALA A 113 -6.15 1.21 -10.95
C ALA A 113 -5.39 2.45 -10.50
N THR A 114 -4.15 2.28 -10.00
CA THR A 114 -3.30 3.38 -9.56
C THR A 114 -2.91 4.31 -10.71
N LEU A 115 -2.55 3.75 -11.88
CA LEU A 115 -2.28 4.54 -13.09
C LEU A 115 -3.56 5.24 -13.58
N GLY A 116 -4.71 4.56 -13.58
CA GLY A 116 -5.99 5.17 -13.91
C GLY A 116 -6.27 6.41 -13.07
N MET A 117 -6.02 6.36 -11.76
CA MET A 117 -6.12 7.53 -10.87
C MET A 117 -5.12 8.64 -11.21
N ALA A 118 -3.91 8.30 -11.67
CA ALA A 118 -2.89 9.30 -12.02
C ALA A 118 -3.29 10.17 -13.22
N PHE A 119 -3.99 9.59 -14.20
CA PHE A 119 -4.45 10.31 -15.40
C PHE A 119 -5.88 10.86 -15.28
N THR A 120 -6.61 10.47 -14.24
CA THR A 120 -7.97 10.96 -13.99
C THR A 120 -7.93 12.32 -13.28
N PRO A 121 -8.62 13.35 -13.80
CA PRO A 121 -8.78 14.61 -13.10
C PRO A 121 -9.43 14.40 -11.73
N PRO A 122 -8.91 15.00 -10.64
CA PRO A 122 -9.47 14.81 -9.29
C PRO A 122 -10.92 15.30 -9.15
N GLN A 123 -11.40 16.14 -10.07
CA GLN A 123 -12.79 16.62 -10.11
C GLN A 123 -13.78 15.57 -10.64
N SER A 124 -13.30 14.56 -11.37
CA SER A 124 -14.16 13.53 -11.95
C SER A 124 -14.51 12.47 -10.90
N LEU A 125 -15.59 12.71 -10.17
CA LEU A 125 -16.02 11.85 -9.06
C LEU A 125 -16.27 10.40 -9.51
N ILE A 126 -16.90 10.21 -10.66
CA ILE A 126 -17.27 8.89 -11.17
C ILE A 126 -16.02 8.08 -11.53
N ALA A 127 -15.11 8.67 -12.30
CA ALA A 127 -13.89 7.98 -12.73
C ALA A 127 -12.96 7.70 -11.54
N MET A 128 -12.80 8.65 -10.62
CA MET A 128 -12.00 8.44 -9.41
C MET A 128 -12.61 7.34 -8.53
N SER A 129 -13.94 7.39 -8.30
CA SER A 129 -14.64 6.37 -7.52
C SER A 129 -14.46 4.98 -8.12
N LEU A 130 -14.56 4.84 -9.45
CA LEU A 130 -14.33 3.57 -10.12
C LEU A 130 -12.93 3.01 -9.82
N PHE A 131 -11.87 3.80 -10.00
CA PHE A 131 -10.51 3.33 -9.72
C PHE A 131 -10.26 3.07 -8.24
N MET A 132 -10.92 3.80 -7.34
CA MET A 132 -10.87 3.55 -5.90
C MET A 132 -11.56 2.24 -5.52
N VAL A 133 -12.71 1.91 -6.13
CA VAL A 133 -13.35 0.59 -5.99
C VAL A 133 -12.41 -0.49 -6.49
N LEU A 134 -11.80 -0.33 -7.68
CA LEU A 134 -10.87 -1.31 -8.25
C LEU A 134 -9.64 -1.53 -7.35
N THR A 135 -9.11 -0.46 -6.76
CA THR A 135 -8.02 -0.53 -5.76
C THR A 135 -8.45 -1.29 -4.51
N GLY A 136 -9.67 -1.02 -4.01
CA GLY A 136 -10.28 -1.75 -2.90
C GLY A 136 -10.41 -3.24 -3.23
N ILE A 137 -10.96 -3.58 -4.39
CA ILE A 137 -11.09 -4.96 -4.87
C ILE A 137 -9.72 -5.63 -4.95
N ALA A 138 -8.72 -4.99 -5.58
CA ALA A 138 -7.36 -5.54 -5.67
C ALA A 138 -6.78 -5.88 -4.29
N THR A 139 -6.91 -4.95 -3.33
CA THR A 139 -6.45 -5.13 -1.95
C THR A 139 -7.19 -6.27 -1.25
N GLY A 140 -8.52 -6.26 -1.37
CA GLY A 140 -9.41 -7.25 -0.79
C GLY A 140 -9.19 -8.65 -1.35
N MET A 141 -8.82 -8.77 -2.62
CA MET A 141 -8.48 -10.06 -3.22
C MET A 141 -7.18 -10.61 -2.65
N GLN A 142 -6.18 -9.77 -2.42
CA GLN A 142 -4.81 -10.19 -2.06
C GLN A 142 -4.64 -10.53 -0.58
N PHE A 143 -5.20 -9.76 0.36
CA PHE A 143 -5.01 -9.99 1.80
C PHE A 143 -5.46 -11.38 2.28
N PRO A 144 -6.74 -11.77 2.14
CA PRO A 144 -7.21 -13.06 2.62
C PRO A 144 -6.60 -14.23 1.84
N THR A 145 -6.41 -14.09 0.51
CA THR A 145 -5.86 -15.20 -0.29
C THR A 145 -4.38 -15.44 -0.02
N SER A 146 -3.59 -14.39 0.22
CA SER A 146 -2.19 -14.54 0.61
C SER A 146 -2.07 -15.13 2.01
N LEU A 147 -2.95 -14.75 2.95
CA LEU A 147 -3.01 -15.37 4.27
C LEU A 147 -3.30 -16.88 4.17
N VAL A 148 -4.31 -17.25 3.38
CA VAL A 148 -4.65 -18.66 3.12
C VAL A 148 -3.48 -19.39 2.45
N GLY A 149 -2.81 -18.75 1.47
CA GLY A 149 -1.62 -19.31 0.80
C GLY A 149 -0.47 -19.57 1.77
N THR A 150 -0.19 -18.63 2.68
CA THR A 150 0.82 -18.81 3.74
C THR A 150 0.43 -19.96 4.67
N GLN A 151 -0.80 -19.96 5.19
CA GLN A 151 -1.28 -21.01 6.10
C GLN A 151 -1.25 -22.39 5.45
N ASN A 152 -1.54 -22.48 4.15
CA ASN A 152 -1.48 -23.70 3.39
C ASN A 152 -0.05 -24.24 3.20
N SER A 153 0.93 -23.34 3.15
CA SER A 153 2.33 -23.67 2.89
C SER A 153 3.07 -24.19 4.14
N VAL A 154 2.58 -23.92 5.34
CA VAL A 154 3.26 -24.25 6.62
C VAL A 154 2.63 -25.47 7.29
N GLN A 155 3.29 -26.06 8.28
CA GLN A 155 2.70 -27.17 9.06
C GLN A 155 1.60 -26.66 10.01
N PRO A 156 0.60 -27.48 10.40
CA PRO A 156 -0.48 -27.05 11.30
C PRO A 156 0.01 -26.41 12.60
N ARG A 157 1.10 -26.93 13.18
CA ARG A 157 1.76 -26.39 14.38
C ARG A 157 2.32 -24.98 14.21
N ASP A 158 2.65 -24.59 12.98
CA ASP A 158 3.25 -23.29 12.65
C ASP A 158 2.22 -22.27 12.13
N MET A 159 0.93 -22.64 12.02
CA MET A 159 -0.10 -21.74 11.45
C MET A 159 -0.30 -20.45 12.24
N GLY A 160 -0.21 -20.53 13.58
CA GLY A 160 -0.30 -19.34 14.44
C GLY A 160 0.80 -18.34 14.13
N VAL A 161 2.04 -18.83 14.02
CA VAL A 161 3.19 -17.99 13.71
C VAL A 161 3.15 -17.47 12.28
N ALA A 162 2.79 -18.31 11.30
CA ALA A 162 2.63 -17.85 9.92
C ALA A 162 1.60 -16.72 9.76
N THR A 163 0.53 -16.76 10.58
CA THR A 163 -0.50 -15.71 10.60
C THR A 163 0.02 -14.43 11.23
N SER A 164 0.73 -14.51 12.37
CA SER A 164 1.34 -13.32 12.99
C SER A 164 2.43 -12.70 12.10
N THR A 165 3.26 -13.51 11.44
CA THR A 165 4.22 -13.04 10.44
C THR A 165 3.52 -12.32 9.29
N THR A 166 2.41 -12.88 8.78
CA THR A 166 1.64 -12.22 7.71
C THR A 166 1.14 -10.84 8.15
N ASN A 167 0.65 -10.71 9.38
CA ASN A 167 0.25 -9.43 9.96
C ASN A 167 1.44 -8.48 10.17
N LEU A 168 2.60 -8.98 10.59
CA LEU A 168 3.82 -8.20 10.71
C LEU A 168 4.21 -7.58 9.37
N PHE A 169 4.29 -8.38 8.30
CA PHE A 169 4.61 -7.89 6.95
C PHE A 169 3.57 -6.91 6.42
N ARG A 170 2.28 -7.12 6.75
CA ARG A 170 1.21 -6.17 6.44
C ARG A 170 1.44 -4.84 7.14
N SER A 171 1.64 -4.83 8.45
CA SER A 171 1.88 -3.59 9.20
C SER A 171 3.16 -2.88 8.75
N LEU A 172 4.24 -3.64 8.53
CA LEU A 172 5.51 -3.12 8.05
C LEU A 172 5.36 -2.48 6.66
N GLY A 173 4.68 -3.16 5.73
CA GLY A 173 4.39 -2.63 4.40
C GLY A 173 3.64 -1.32 4.46
N GLY A 174 2.60 -1.23 5.29
CA GLY A 174 1.81 -0.02 5.49
C GLY A 174 2.64 1.15 6.03
N ALA A 175 3.41 0.93 7.08
CA ALA A 175 4.26 1.95 7.69
C ALA A 175 5.35 2.45 6.73
N VAL A 176 6.05 1.52 6.05
CA VAL A 176 7.08 1.84 5.05
C VAL A 176 6.46 2.59 3.86
N GLY A 177 5.27 2.18 3.42
CA GLY A 177 4.53 2.83 2.34
C GLY A 177 4.24 4.29 2.62
N VAL A 178 3.56 4.57 3.73
CA VAL A 178 3.21 5.95 4.10
C VAL A 178 4.45 6.80 4.26
N ALA A 179 5.48 6.30 4.96
CA ALA A 179 6.70 7.05 5.20
C ALA A 179 7.43 7.38 3.89
N LEU A 180 7.65 6.39 3.01
CA LEU A 180 8.36 6.61 1.75
C LEU A 180 7.57 7.48 0.78
N MET A 181 6.26 7.26 0.64
CA MET A 181 5.45 8.05 -0.29
C MET A 181 5.22 9.48 0.20
N SER A 182 5.08 9.70 1.51
CA SER A 182 5.01 11.06 2.07
C SER A 182 6.34 11.79 1.94
N ALA A 183 7.47 11.11 2.20
CA ALA A 183 8.80 11.69 1.99
C ALA A 183 9.06 12.01 0.52
N LEU A 184 8.63 11.13 -0.40
CA LEU A 184 8.76 11.35 -1.85
C LEU A 184 7.91 12.54 -2.30
N LEU A 185 6.67 12.68 -1.81
CA LEU A 185 5.83 13.84 -2.06
C LEU A 185 6.53 15.14 -1.63
N LEU A 186 7.08 15.17 -0.42
CA LEU A 186 7.78 16.34 0.09
C LEU A 186 9.04 16.66 -0.72
N ALA A 187 9.82 15.63 -1.09
CA ALA A 187 11.02 15.79 -1.90
C ALA A 187 10.70 16.32 -3.32
N MET A 188 9.63 15.83 -3.94
CA MET A 188 9.18 16.36 -5.24
C MET A 188 8.77 17.82 -5.14
N LEU A 189 8.05 18.18 -4.06
CA LEU A 189 7.60 19.55 -3.82
C LEU A 189 8.77 20.52 -3.57
N GLN A 190 9.86 20.04 -2.97
CA GLN A 190 11.08 20.83 -2.78
C GLN A 190 11.74 21.23 -4.10
N HIS A 191 11.74 20.32 -5.08
CA HIS A 191 12.31 20.59 -6.41
C HIS A 191 11.51 21.62 -7.22
N THR A 192 10.21 21.78 -6.93
CA THR A 192 9.32 22.71 -7.64
C THR A 192 9.33 24.15 -7.08
N GLY A 193 10.23 24.47 -6.15
CA GLY A 193 10.34 25.82 -5.56
C GLY A 193 9.35 26.11 -4.42
N VAL A 194 8.46 25.17 -4.10
CA VAL A 194 7.55 25.20 -2.94
C VAL A 194 8.28 24.71 -1.66
N GLY A 195 9.53 24.26 -1.80
CA GLY A 195 10.36 23.66 -0.75
C GLY A 195 10.71 24.51 0.46
N LEU A 196 10.60 25.85 0.38
CA LEU A 196 10.89 26.73 1.51
C LEU A 196 9.86 26.65 2.66
N LEU A 197 8.73 25.97 2.46
CA LEU A 197 7.64 25.88 3.45
C LEU A 197 7.63 24.55 4.24
N GLY A 198 8.47 23.57 3.87
CA GLY A 198 8.36 22.18 4.33
C GLY A 198 9.45 21.64 5.26
N SER A 199 10.45 22.45 5.65
CA SER A 199 11.65 21.96 6.35
C SER A 199 11.45 21.55 7.82
N GLY A 200 10.25 21.72 8.39
CA GLY A 200 9.97 21.46 9.82
C GLY A 200 9.33 20.10 10.17
N ALA A 201 9.00 19.23 9.21
CA ALA A 201 7.92 18.24 9.40
C ALA A 201 8.31 16.75 9.27
N LEU A 202 9.50 16.35 9.73
CA LEU A 202 9.93 14.94 9.66
C LEU A 202 9.34 14.03 10.77
N GLY A 203 8.26 14.44 11.46
CA GLY A 203 7.95 13.93 12.80
C GLY A 203 6.67 13.13 13.05
N GLY A 204 5.68 13.02 12.14
CA GLY A 204 4.44 12.33 12.52
C GLY A 204 3.48 11.98 11.39
N GLU A 205 2.72 10.90 11.59
CA GLU A 205 1.57 10.52 10.77
C GLU A 205 0.61 11.71 10.61
N GLY A 206 0.37 12.15 9.36
CA GLY A 206 -0.52 13.29 9.06
C GLY A 206 0.13 14.68 9.07
N SER A 207 1.38 14.83 9.56
CA SER A 207 2.04 16.14 9.66
C SER A 207 2.35 16.77 8.31
N SER A 208 2.75 15.98 7.31
CA SER A 208 3.06 16.47 5.95
C SER A 208 1.83 17.06 5.25
N GLY A 209 0.63 16.55 5.56
CA GLY A 209 -0.61 17.06 5.00
C GLY A 209 -0.98 18.43 5.55
N ASN A 210 -0.82 18.63 6.86
CA ASN A 210 -1.16 19.89 7.52
C ASN A 210 -0.29 21.05 7.01
N VAL A 211 1.01 20.82 6.84
CA VAL A 211 1.95 21.83 6.30
C VAL A 211 1.61 22.25 4.86
N LEU A 212 1.20 21.28 4.04
CA LEU A 212 0.75 21.52 2.67
C LEU A 212 -0.54 22.35 2.64
N LEU A 213 -1.51 22.03 3.49
CA LEU A 213 -2.76 22.79 3.60
C LEU A 213 -2.52 24.20 4.15
N ASP A 214 -1.67 24.37 5.15
CA ASP A 214 -1.32 25.69 5.70
C ASP A 214 -0.66 26.58 4.64
N SER A 215 0.23 26.01 3.82
CA SER A 215 0.87 26.70 2.71
C SER A 215 -0.12 27.16 1.64
N LEU A 216 -1.13 26.33 1.34
CA LEU A 216 -2.21 26.67 0.41
C LEU A 216 -3.11 27.77 0.95
N ASN A 217 -3.45 27.72 2.25
CA ASN A 217 -4.29 28.73 2.88
C ASN A 217 -3.61 30.11 2.96
N ALA A 218 -2.27 30.14 2.98
CA ALA A 218 -1.50 31.38 2.96
C ALA A 218 -1.40 32.02 1.56
N ALA A 219 -1.59 31.24 0.49
CA ALA A 219 -1.52 31.72 -0.89
C ALA A 219 -2.86 32.29 -1.38
N THR A 220 -2.84 33.42 -2.09
CA THR A 220 -4.05 34.06 -2.63
C THR A 220 -3.91 34.45 -4.11
N GLY A 221 -5.04 34.46 -4.84
CA GLY A 221 -5.11 34.89 -6.24
C GLY A 221 -4.37 33.97 -7.23
N PRO A 222 -3.64 34.50 -8.23
CA PRO A 222 -3.01 33.70 -9.28
C PRO A 222 -1.87 32.77 -8.80
N ALA A 223 -1.29 33.07 -7.62
CA ALA A 223 -0.29 32.22 -6.99
C ALA A 223 -0.89 30.89 -6.46
N LEU A 224 -2.16 30.91 -6.05
CA LEU A 224 -2.86 29.70 -5.59
C LEU A 224 -3.15 28.75 -6.75
N GLU A 225 -3.56 29.28 -7.90
CA GLU A 225 -3.87 28.46 -9.10
C GLU A 225 -2.62 27.81 -9.68
N THR A 226 -1.49 28.52 -9.72
CA THR A 226 -0.19 27.96 -10.11
C THR A 226 0.28 26.88 -9.15
N LEU A 227 0.16 27.10 -7.84
CA LEU A 227 0.49 26.11 -6.81
C LEU A 227 -0.40 24.85 -6.92
N ARG A 228 -1.70 25.00 -7.15
CA ARG A 228 -2.63 23.88 -7.36
C ARG A 228 -2.28 23.07 -8.60
N ALA A 229 -1.90 23.73 -9.69
CA ALA A 229 -1.48 23.05 -10.92
C ALA A 229 -0.20 22.23 -10.70
N GLU A 230 0.80 22.79 -10.01
CA GLU A 230 2.04 22.08 -9.67
C GLU A 230 1.80 20.91 -8.71
N LEU A 231 0.92 21.08 -7.73
CA LEU A 231 0.51 20.00 -6.83
C LEU A 231 -0.19 18.86 -7.59
N ALA A 232 -1.07 19.18 -8.54
CA ALA A 232 -1.73 18.18 -9.37
C ALA A 232 -0.72 17.36 -10.19
N LEU A 233 0.30 18.01 -10.77
CA LEU A 233 1.39 17.33 -11.48
C LEU A 233 2.23 16.46 -10.54
N THR A 234 2.56 16.99 -9.35
CA THR A 234 3.33 16.27 -8.33
C THR A 234 2.61 15.01 -7.87
N PHE A 235 1.31 15.10 -7.55
CA PHE A 235 0.50 13.94 -7.19
C PHE A 235 0.36 12.93 -8.32
N ARG A 236 0.25 13.39 -9.57
CA ARG A 236 0.24 12.50 -10.74
C ARG A 236 1.55 11.72 -10.84
N ASN A 237 2.70 12.39 -10.73
CA ASN A 237 4.00 11.73 -10.74
C ASN A 237 4.17 10.77 -9.55
N LEU A 238 3.70 11.16 -8.37
CA LEU A 238 3.69 10.30 -7.18
C LEU A 238 2.88 9.03 -7.43
N LEU A 239 1.68 9.13 -8.00
CA LEU A 239 0.86 7.96 -8.34
C LEU A 239 1.49 7.08 -9.42
N ILE A 240 2.20 7.65 -10.40
CA ILE A 240 2.96 6.87 -11.39
C ILE A 240 4.09 6.09 -10.71
N THR A 241 4.84 6.73 -9.79
CA THR A 241 5.90 6.04 -9.03
C THR A 241 5.32 4.95 -8.12
N SER A 242 4.19 5.21 -7.47
CA SER A 242 3.47 4.23 -6.66
C SER A 242 2.98 3.05 -7.51
N ALA A 243 2.47 3.29 -8.72
CA ALA A 243 2.13 2.23 -9.65
C ALA A 243 3.36 1.40 -10.07
N ALA A 244 4.51 2.04 -10.31
CA ALA A 244 5.75 1.33 -10.60
C ALA A 244 6.21 0.44 -9.43
N ILE A 245 6.11 0.93 -8.18
CA ILE A 245 6.43 0.14 -6.97
C ILE A 245 5.49 -1.08 -6.86
N SER A 246 4.21 -0.93 -7.19
CA SER A 246 3.26 -2.05 -7.14
C SER A 246 3.61 -3.19 -8.10
N LEU A 247 4.42 -2.94 -9.14
CA LEU A 247 4.95 -3.99 -10.02
C LEU A 247 5.90 -4.96 -9.28
N LEU A 248 6.51 -4.54 -8.16
CA LEU A 248 7.30 -5.44 -7.31
C LEU A 248 6.38 -6.47 -6.62
N GLY A 249 5.20 -6.06 -6.19
CA GLY A 249 4.17 -6.96 -5.67
C GLY A 249 3.66 -7.92 -6.76
N LEU A 250 3.51 -7.43 -8.00
CA LEU A 250 3.18 -8.27 -9.15
C LEU A 250 4.28 -9.29 -9.45
N ALA A 251 5.55 -8.89 -9.41
CA ALA A 251 6.67 -9.80 -9.60
C ALA A 251 6.69 -10.92 -8.54
N ALA A 252 6.43 -10.59 -7.28
CA ALA A 252 6.29 -11.57 -6.20
C ALA A 252 5.11 -12.54 -6.46
N ALA A 253 3.96 -12.02 -6.89
CA ALA A 253 2.80 -12.83 -7.24
C ALA A 253 3.05 -13.76 -8.44
N VAL A 254 3.77 -13.30 -9.46
CA VAL A 254 4.14 -14.11 -10.64
C VAL A 254 5.06 -15.25 -10.25
N ALA A 255 6.05 -14.98 -9.39
CA ALA A 255 7.03 -15.95 -8.90
C ALA A 255 6.43 -17.06 -8.00
N MET A 256 5.21 -16.89 -7.49
CA MET A 256 4.57 -17.90 -6.63
C MET A 256 4.41 -19.25 -7.35
N PRO A 257 4.69 -20.38 -6.68
CA PRO A 257 4.39 -21.69 -7.26
C PRO A 257 2.88 -21.92 -7.35
N ASN A 258 2.44 -22.65 -8.37
CA ASN A 258 1.06 -23.08 -8.53
C ASN A 258 0.79 -24.28 -7.61
N THR A 259 0.50 -24.05 -6.33
CA THR A 259 0.10 -25.14 -5.41
C THR A 259 -1.41 -25.14 -5.17
N LEU A 260 -1.98 -26.34 -5.04
CA LEU A 260 -3.36 -26.54 -4.63
C LEU A 260 -3.48 -26.46 -3.10
N LEU A 261 -4.67 -26.12 -2.62
CA LEU A 261 -5.01 -26.21 -1.20
C LEU A 261 -4.88 -27.67 -0.72
N ARG A 262 -4.44 -27.83 0.53
CA ARG A 262 -4.30 -29.13 1.20
C ARG A 262 -5.68 -29.79 1.28
N GLY A 263 -5.73 -31.09 0.97
CA GLY A 263 -6.96 -31.89 1.03
C GLY A 263 -7.82 -31.84 -0.23
N ARG A 264 -7.29 -31.35 -1.36
CA ARG A 264 -7.89 -31.47 -2.69
C ARG A 264 -6.90 -32.16 -3.63
N ASP A 265 -6.93 -33.48 -3.60
CA ASP A 265 -6.28 -34.37 -4.57
C ASP A 265 -7.35 -34.98 -5.49
#